data_AF-A0A7V9D9W9-F1
#
_entry.id   AF-A0A7V9D9W9-F1
#
_cell.length_a   1.000
_cell.length_b   1.000
_cell.length_c   1.000
_cell.angle_alpha   90.00
_cell.angle_beta   90.00
_cell.angle_gamma   90.00
#
_symmetry.space_group_name_H-M   'P 1'
#
loop_
_entity.id
_entity.type
_entity.pdbx_description
1 polymer ?
#
loop_
_entity_poly.entity_id
_entity_poly.type
_entity_poly.pdbx_seq_one_letter_code
_entity_poly.pdbx_strand_id
1 'polypeptide(L)' 'RRVGKATSGTWSPALKKSIALGSVPPRFEEPGSRLGIEWTVEAQRHQVAAEVVPLPFFDPPRKRA' A
#
# COMPACT_ATOMS: atom_id res chain seq x y z
N ARG A 1 -7.05 -8.88 13.20
CA ARG A 1 -5.93 -8.46 14.09
C ARG A 1 -5.14 -7.35 13.40
N ARG A 2 -4.82 -6.25 14.08
CA ARG A 2 -3.95 -5.20 13.53
C ARG A 2 -2.49 -5.67 13.56
N VAL A 3 -1.80 -5.56 12.43
CA VAL A 3 -0.42 -6.04 12.29
C VAL A 3 0.58 -4.92 11.99
N GLY A 4 0.12 -3.72 11.65
CA GLY A 4 1.01 -2.61 11.30
C GLY A 4 0.27 -1.28 11.20
N LYS A 5 0.89 -0.31 10.53
CA LYS A 5 0.30 1.01 10.26
C LYS A 5 0.71 1.49 8.87
N ALA A 6 -0.28 1.87 8.07
CA ALA A 6 -0.05 2.73 6.90
C ALA A 6 0.11 4.17 7.38
N THR A 7 1.18 4.83 6.93
CA THR A 7 1.54 6.19 7.34
C THR A 7 1.04 7.23 6.35
N SER A 8 1.02 6.89 5.06
CA SER A 8 0.48 7.71 3.98
C SER A 8 -0.19 6.82 2.94
N GLY A 9 -1.17 7.38 2.24
CA GLY A 9 -1.89 6.69 1.17
C GLY A 9 -2.47 7.70 0.19
N THR A 10 -2.50 7.33 -1.08
CA THR A 10 -3.06 8.16 -2.15
C THR A 10 -3.55 7.30 -3.31
N TRP A 11 -4.39 7.90 -4.16
CA TRP A 11 -4.67 7.36 -5.49
C TRP A 11 -3.53 7.71 -6.43
N SER A 12 -2.94 6.72 -7.11
CA SER A 12 -1.94 6.94 -8.15
C SER A 12 -2.60 7.00 -9.53
N PRO A 13 -2.63 8.17 -10.21
CA PRO A 13 -3.22 8.27 -11.54
C PRO A 13 -2.46 7.45 -12.58
N ALA A 14 -1.13 7.36 -12.45
CA ALA A 14 -0.28 6.60 -13.36
C ALA A 14 -0.53 5.09 -13.28
N LEU A 15 -0.75 4.58 -12.07
CA LEU A 15 -0.98 3.15 -11.83
C LEU A 15 -2.46 2.77 -11.88
N LYS A 16 -3.38 3.75 -11.79
CA LYS A 16 -4.82 3.56 -11.59
C LYS A 16 -5.12 2.64 -10.41
N LYS A 17 -4.38 2.85 -9.31
CA LYS A 17 -4.45 2.06 -8.07
C LYS A 17 -4.24 2.96 -6.86
N SER A 18 -4.90 2.62 -5.76
CA SER A 18 -4.56 3.17 -4.45
C SER A 18 -3.24 2.56 -3.97
N ILE A 19 -2.31 3.40 -3.54
CA ILE A 19 -1.01 3.00 -3.00
C ILE A 19 -0.83 3.60 -1.61
N ALA A 20 -0.10 2.90 -0.76
CA ALA A 20 0.17 3.36 0.60
C ALA A 20 1.56 2.92 1.05
N LEU A 21 2.23 3.77 1.82
CA LEU A 21 3.42 3.39 2.56
C LEU A 21 3.02 2.97 3.97
N GLY A 22 3.69 1.96 4.50
CA GLY A 22 3.43 1.47 5.84
C GLY A 22 4.52 0.56 6.34
N SER A 23 4.46 0.27 7.63
CA SER A 23 5.38 -0.64 8.31
C SER A 23 4.61 -1.82 8.87
N VAL A 24 5.15 -3.01 8.64
CA VAL A 24 4.63 -4.30 9.11
C VAL A 24 5.78 -5.13 9.70
N PRO A 25 5.50 -6.10 10.58
CA PRO A 25 6.48 -7.06 11.06
C PRO A 25 7.09 -7.86 9.90
N PRO A 26 8.35 -8.33 10.02
CA PRO A 26 9.06 -9.03 8.96
C PRO A 26 8.31 -10.23 8.35
N ARG A 27 7.54 -10.97 9.16
CA ARG A 27 6.69 -12.08 8.70
C ARG A 27 5.63 -11.71 7.65
N PHE A 28 5.42 -10.43 7.37
CA PHE A 28 4.44 -9.91 6.42
C PHE A 28 5.07 -8.96 5.38
N GLU A 29 6.40 -8.79 5.36
CA GLU A 29 7.05 -7.80 4.49
C GLU A 29 7.35 -8.33 3.09
N GLU A 30 7.25 -9.64 2.88
CA GLU A 30 7.55 -10.24 1.58
C GLU A 30 6.58 -9.75 0.50
N PRO A 31 7.08 -9.35 -0.68
CA PRO A 31 6.24 -9.04 -1.83
C PRO A 31 5.23 -10.15 -2.13
N GLY A 32 3.98 -9.78 -2.42
CA GLY A 32 2.87 -10.72 -2.60
C GLY A 32 2.09 -11.03 -1.31
N SER A 33 2.60 -10.64 -0.14
CA SER A 33 1.88 -10.78 1.13
C SER A 33 0.54 -10.03 1.11
N ARG A 34 -0.56 -10.75 1.34
CA ARG A 34 -1.91 -10.18 1.39
C ARG A 34 -2.25 -9.67 2.79
N LEU A 35 -2.65 -8.41 2.86
CA LEU A 35 -3.02 -7.72 4.09
C LEU A 35 -4.39 -7.05 3.94
N GLY A 36 -5.00 -6.71 5.07
CA GLY A 36 -6.13 -5.79 5.12
C GLY A 36 -5.67 -4.42 5.57
N ILE A 37 -6.14 -3.36 4.92
CA ILE A 37 -5.93 -1.97 5.34
C ILE A 37 -7.29 -1.31 5.61
N GLU A 38 -7.36 -0.56 6.71
CA GLU A 38 -8.52 0.29 7.01
C GLU A 38 -8.46 1.52 6.09
N TRP A 39 -9.55 1.77 5.35
CA TRP A 39 -9.71 2.90 4.46
C TRP A 39 -11.03 3.59 4.74
N THR A 40 -10.98 4.89 5.01
CA THR A 40 -12.17 5.68 5.34
C THR A 40 -12.66 6.42 4.10
N VAL A 41 -13.92 6.22 3.74
CA VAL A 41 -14.61 6.92 2.64
C VAL A 41 -15.87 7.55 3.21
N GLU A 42 -16.08 8.86 3.00
CA GLU A 42 -17.27 9.56 3.52
C GLU A 42 -17.56 9.27 5.01
N ALA A 43 -16.52 9.34 5.86
CA ALA A 43 -16.55 9.01 7.28
C ALA A 43 -16.91 7.55 7.65
N GLN A 44 -17.08 6.67 6.66
CA GLN A 44 -17.30 5.24 6.86
C GLN A 44 -15.98 4.47 6.73
N ARG A 45 -15.71 3.59 7.70
CA ARG A 45 -14.52 2.74 7.68
C ARG A 45 -14.79 1.47 6.91
N HIS A 46 -13.93 1.19 5.95
CA HIS A 46 -13.92 -0.05 5.18
C HIS A 46 -12.61 -0.78 5.38
N GLN A 47 -12.65 -2.10 5.29
CA GLN A 47 -11.45 -2.90 5.21
C GLN A 47 -11.26 -3.34 3.75
N VAL A 48 -10.17 -2.92 3.13
CA VAL A 48 -9.84 -3.27 1.75
C VAL A 48 -8.61 -4.17 1.71
N ALA A 49 -8.56 -5.04 0.70
CA ALA A 49 -7.40 -5.89 0.48
C ALA A 49 -6.22 -5.04 -0.02
N ALA A 50 -5.03 -5.33 0.49
CA ALA A 50 -3.76 -4.75 0.09
C ALA A 50 -2.75 -5.87 -0.15
N GLU A 51 -1.78 -5.60 -1.02
CA GLU A 51 -0.67 -6.50 -1.31
C GLU A 51 0.64 -5.73 -1.09
N VAL A 52 1.59 -6.37 -0.42
CA VAL A 52 2.94 -5.82 -0.27
C VAL A 52 3.65 -5.94 -1.60
N VAL A 53 4.26 -4.84 -2.06
CA VAL A 53 4.93 -4.76 -3.36
C VAL A 53 6.31 -4.12 -3.20
N PRO A 54 7.27 -4.42 -4.09
CA PRO A 54 8.57 -3.77 -4.07
C PRO A 54 8.44 -2.26 -4.26
N LEU A 55 9.36 -1.52 -3.64
CA LEU A 55 9.50 -0.09 -3.86
C LEU A 55 10.58 0.20 -4.91
N PRO A 56 10.43 1.26 -5.72
CA PRO A 56 9.28 2.18 -5.74
C PRO A 56 8.07 1.59 -6.47
N PHE A 57 6.86 2.05 -6.14
CA PHE A 57 5.61 1.59 -6.79
C PHE A 57 5.57 1.81 -8.31
N PHE A 58 6.35 2.74 -8.83
CA PHE A 58 6.43 3.09 -10.24
C PHE A 58 7.84 3.53 -10.61
N ASP A 59 8.48 2.81 -11.53
CA ASP A 59 9.88 3.01 -11.92
C ASP A 59 10.03 3.14 -13.46
N PRO A 60 9.71 4.31 -14.04
CA PRO A 60 9.87 4.54 -15.47
C PRO A 60 11.35 4.80 -15.83
N PRO A 61 11.81 4.43 -17.05
CA PRO A 61 13.21 4.60 -17.47
C PRO A 61 13.78 6.01 -17.25
N ARG A 62 12.98 7.05 -17.50
CA ARG A 62 13.36 8.46 -17.31
C ARG A 62 13.68 8.88 -15.86
N LYS A 63 13.41 8.04 -14.86
CA LYS A 63 13.66 8.31 -13.43
C LYS A 63 14.85 7.51 -12.86
N ARG A 64 15.56 6.74 -13.70
CA ARG A 64 16.70 5.91 -13.28
C ARG A 64 18.08 6.57 -13.51
N ALA A 65 18.10 7.78 -14.07
CA ALA A 65 19.30 8.53 -14.44
C ALA A 65 19.63 9.60 -13.40
#